data_AF-A0A550HF98-F1
#
_entry.id   AF-A0A550HF98-F1
#
_cell.length_a   1.000
_cell.length_b   1.000
_cell.length_c   1.000
_cell.angle_alpha   90.00
_cell.angle_beta   90.00
_cell.angle_gamma   90.00
#
_symmetry.space_group_name_H-M   'P 1'
#
loop_
_entity.id
_entity.type
_entity.pdbx_description
1 polymer ?
#
loop_
_entity_poly.entity_id
_entity_poly.type
_entity_poly.pdbx_seq_one_letter_code
_entity_poly.pdbx_strand_id
1 'polypeptide(L)'
;MDSSTGLDDAILLAAQAHHGKKDKLNRPYVLHVLRVMLMLESDEERIVGVLHDVVEESGVTLDRLRELGYSERVVKAIDLLTWRKNQESYEGYIGRLKVDPLAVSVKRADLADHLEPSVEGGPDWLEKNHPNLYKRYKNALLEIGVWEVLGKDAFDIEAEMYPLGEYRSKREALKAAYRRLKDLEETQPTSDSDRQSPDGIQDRIYIKTPEGKIYRITPPSQQ
;
A
#
# COMPACT_ATOMS: atom_id res chain seq x y z
N MET A 1 7.11 34.61 -15.10
CA MET A 1 7.66 33.44 -14.38
C MET A 1 6.60 32.39 -14.50
N ASP A 2 6.95 31.27 -15.12
CA ASP A 2 6.03 30.16 -15.40
C ASP A 2 5.61 29.57 -14.05
N SER A 3 4.36 29.83 -13.64
CA SER A 3 3.85 29.48 -12.31
C SER A 3 3.35 28.03 -12.29
N SER A 4 4.23 27.08 -12.59
CA SER A 4 3.93 25.70 -12.22
C SER A 4 3.94 25.63 -10.70
N THR A 5 2.78 25.43 -10.08
CA THR A 5 2.64 25.30 -8.63
C THR A 5 3.52 24.14 -8.16
N GLY A 6 4.52 24.46 -7.34
CA GLY A 6 5.56 23.53 -6.92
C GLY A 6 5.16 22.69 -5.72
N LEU A 7 6.07 21.80 -5.32
CA LEU A 7 5.90 21.01 -4.08
C LEU A 7 5.85 21.91 -2.83
N ASP A 8 6.61 22.99 -2.81
CA ASP A 8 6.62 23.99 -1.73
C ASP A 8 5.26 24.71 -1.61
N ASP A 9 4.64 25.10 -2.72
CA ASP A 9 3.28 25.66 -2.74
C ASP A 9 2.24 24.67 -2.20
N ALA A 10 2.37 23.38 -2.57
CA ALA A 10 1.49 22.31 -2.09
C ALA A 10 1.61 22.10 -0.58
N ILE A 11 2.84 22.14 -0.05
CA ILE A 11 3.10 22.07 1.39
C ILE A 11 2.47 23.25 2.12
N LEU A 12 2.61 24.47 1.60
CA LEU A 12 2.00 25.67 2.18
C LEU A 12 0.47 25.56 2.21
N LEU A 13 -0.13 25.13 1.12
CA LEU A 13 -1.58 24.94 1.03
C LEU A 13 -2.07 23.88 2.02
N ALA A 14 -1.42 22.72 2.09
CA ALA A 14 -1.78 21.65 3.03
C ALA A 14 -1.65 22.08 4.49
N ALA A 15 -0.57 22.80 4.83
CA ALA A 15 -0.36 23.32 6.18
C ALA A 15 -1.43 24.34 6.59
N GLN A 16 -1.86 25.20 5.66
CA GLN A 16 -2.96 26.14 5.88
C GLN A 16 -4.30 25.40 6.02
N ALA A 17 -4.60 24.48 5.11
CA ALA A 17 -5.86 23.72 5.09
C ALA A 17 -6.08 22.89 6.36
N HIS A 18 -5.01 22.37 6.95
CA HIS A 18 -5.06 21.56 8.18
C HIS A 18 -4.64 22.32 9.44
N HIS A 19 -4.55 23.66 9.39
CA HIS A 19 -4.16 24.46 10.54
C HIS A 19 -5.14 24.25 11.72
N GLY A 20 -4.60 23.94 12.89
CA GLY A 20 -5.40 23.67 14.10
C GLY A 20 -6.09 22.30 14.12
N LYS A 21 -6.16 21.56 13.02
CA LYS A 21 -6.75 20.22 12.96
C LYS A 21 -5.90 19.23 13.78
N LYS A 22 -6.58 18.37 14.53
CA LYS A 22 -5.97 17.33 15.37
C LYS A 22 -6.32 15.93 14.86
N ASP A 23 -5.39 15.00 15.03
CA ASP A 23 -5.61 13.58 14.78
C ASP A 23 -6.36 12.91 15.95
N LYS A 24 -6.62 11.60 15.84
CA LYS A 24 -7.33 10.81 16.87
C LYS A 24 -6.60 10.75 18.22
N LEU A 25 -5.31 11.09 18.25
CA LEU A 25 -4.46 11.17 19.44
C LEU A 25 -4.16 12.62 19.86
N ASN A 26 -4.92 13.59 19.36
CA ASN A 26 -4.78 15.02 19.67
C ASN A 26 -3.43 15.65 19.21
N ARG A 27 -2.75 15.05 18.24
CA ARG A 27 -1.53 15.59 17.62
C ARG A 27 -1.86 16.41 16.39
N PRO A 28 -1.00 17.34 15.94
CA PRO A 28 -1.26 18.13 14.73
C PRO A 28 -1.44 17.26 13.48
N TYR A 29 -2.58 17.40 12.80
CA TYR A 29 -2.93 16.56 11.64
C TYR A 29 -1.98 16.76 10.45
N VAL A 30 -1.45 17.97 10.26
CA VAL A 30 -0.49 18.27 9.18
C VAL A 30 0.71 17.32 9.14
N LEU A 31 1.09 16.72 10.27
CA LEU A 31 2.17 15.74 10.32
C LEU A 31 1.85 14.47 9.51
N HIS A 32 0.57 14.08 9.39
CA HIS A 32 0.15 12.94 8.57
C HIS A 32 0.44 13.18 7.09
N VAL A 33 -0.11 14.25 6.51
CA VAL A 33 0.08 14.54 5.08
C VAL A 33 1.56 14.75 4.71
N LEU A 34 2.37 15.28 5.63
CA LEU A 34 3.81 15.41 5.44
C LEU A 34 4.54 14.05 5.48
N ARG A 35 4.16 13.12 6.36
CA ARG A 35 4.74 11.77 6.36
C ARG A 35 4.36 11.00 5.10
N VAL A 36 3.10 11.07 4.69
CA VAL A 36 2.63 10.49 3.42
C VAL A 36 3.44 11.02 2.25
N MET A 37 3.64 12.35 2.16
CA MET A 37 4.50 12.98 1.16
C MET A 37 5.94 12.41 1.20
N LEU A 38 6.54 12.28 2.38
CA LEU A 38 7.93 11.81 2.52
C LEU A 38 8.12 10.32 2.17
N MET A 39 7.05 9.52 2.16
CA MET A 39 7.08 8.13 1.69
C MET A 39 7.08 7.99 0.17
N LEU A 40 6.88 9.08 -0.56
CA LEU A 40 6.73 9.09 -2.01
C LEU A 40 8.01 9.59 -2.72
N GLU A 41 8.25 9.09 -3.92
CA GLU A 41 9.52 9.27 -4.62
C GLU A 41 9.52 10.49 -5.54
N SER A 42 8.53 10.58 -6.43
CA SER A 42 8.46 11.67 -7.41
C SER A 42 7.81 12.94 -6.86
N ASP A 43 8.18 14.10 -7.41
CA ASP A 43 7.56 15.37 -7.01
C ASP A 43 6.05 15.42 -7.29
N GLU A 44 5.59 14.78 -8.37
CA GLU A 44 4.16 14.67 -8.68
C GLU A 44 3.42 13.84 -7.60
N GLU A 45 3.98 12.69 -7.20
CA GLU A 45 3.42 11.90 -6.09
C GLU A 45 3.44 12.70 -4.80
N ARG A 46 4.52 13.41 -4.49
CA ARG A 46 4.64 14.23 -3.27
C ARG A 46 3.62 15.35 -3.23
N ILE A 47 3.39 16.04 -4.35
CA ILE A 47 2.35 17.08 -4.47
C ILE A 47 0.97 16.46 -4.19
N VAL A 48 0.63 15.35 -4.83
CA VAL A 48 -0.66 14.68 -4.59
C VAL A 48 -0.74 14.16 -3.16
N GLY A 49 0.34 13.59 -2.62
CA GLY A 49 0.42 13.03 -1.28
C GLY A 49 0.24 14.07 -0.19
N VAL A 50 0.84 15.26 -0.31
CA VAL A 50 0.64 16.32 0.68
C VAL A 50 -0.75 16.95 0.59
N LEU A 51 -1.40 16.88 -0.59
CA LEU A 51 -2.74 17.45 -0.83
C LEU A 51 -3.88 16.43 -0.73
N HIS A 52 -3.61 15.14 -0.49
CA HIS A 52 -4.59 14.07 -0.71
C HIS A 52 -5.88 14.23 0.12
N ASP A 53 -5.77 14.78 1.33
CA ASP A 53 -6.89 15.03 2.24
C ASP A 53 -7.42 16.46 2.18
N VAL A 54 -6.78 17.36 1.45
CA VAL A 54 -7.13 18.79 1.47
C VAL A 54 -8.56 19.01 1.01
N VAL A 55 -9.03 18.28 0.01
CA VAL A 55 -10.42 18.39 -0.49
C VAL A 55 -11.42 17.67 0.42
N GLU A 56 -11.05 16.55 1.03
CA GLU A 56 -11.95 15.78 1.89
C GLU A 56 -12.14 16.43 3.27
N GLU A 57 -11.10 17.08 3.78
CA GLU A 57 -10.99 17.47 5.18
C GLU A 57 -10.85 18.99 5.40
N SER A 58 -11.06 19.80 4.34
CA SER A 58 -11.08 21.27 4.42
C SER A 58 -12.12 21.88 3.47
N GLY A 59 -12.13 23.21 3.35
CA GLY A 59 -13.00 23.95 2.41
C GLY A 59 -12.40 24.12 1.01
N VAL A 60 -11.21 23.59 0.73
CA VAL A 60 -10.56 23.69 -0.59
C VAL A 60 -11.29 22.80 -1.61
N THR A 61 -11.59 23.33 -2.78
CA THR A 61 -12.26 22.60 -3.86
C THR A 61 -11.28 22.19 -4.96
N LEU A 62 -11.68 21.23 -5.79
CA LEU A 62 -10.90 20.85 -6.99
C LEU A 62 -10.72 22.03 -7.96
N ASP A 63 -11.75 22.87 -8.11
CA ASP A 63 -11.66 24.07 -8.94
C ASP A 63 -10.66 25.07 -8.39
N ARG A 64 -10.57 25.19 -7.06
CA ARG A 64 -9.54 26.02 -6.42
C ARG A 64 -8.14 25.51 -6.73
N LEU A 65 -7.92 24.20 -6.78
CA LEU A 65 -6.62 23.63 -7.17
C LEU A 65 -6.28 23.96 -8.62
N ARG A 66 -7.26 23.92 -9.54
CA ARG A 66 -7.07 24.34 -10.93
C ARG A 66 -6.70 25.82 -11.05
N GLU A 67 -7.41 26.69 -10.31
CA GLU A 67 -7.13 28.13 -10.27
C GLU A 67 -5.71 28.43 -9.75
N LEU A 68 -5.20 27.61 -8.83
CA LEU A 68 -3.84 27.71 -8.31
C LEU A 68 -2.77 27.18 -9.29
N GLY A 69 -3.18 26.63 -10.44
CA GLY A 69 -2.27 26.19 -11.51
C GLY A 69 -1.82 24.73 -11.43
N TYR A 70 -2.39 23.92 -10.52
CA TYR A 70 -2.07 22.49 -10.48
C TYR A 70 -2.54 21.81 -11.77
N SER A 71 -1.74 20.88 -12.29
CA SER A 71 -2.06 20.17 -13.52
C SER A 71 -3.35 19.35 -13.38
N GLU A 72 -4.09 19.15 -14.47
CA GLU A 72 -5.27 18.27 -14.47
C GLU A 72 -4.93 16.83 -14.03
N ARG A 73 -3.68 16.40 -14.24
CA ARG A 73 -3.19 15.10 -13.77
C ARG A 73 -3.20 15.00 -12.23
N VAL A 74 -2.72 16.03 -11.55
CA VAL A 74 -2.72 16.17 -10.08
C VAL A 74 -4.15 16.32 -9.56
N VAL A 75 -4.93 17.22 -10.14
CA VAL A 75 -6.32 17.48 -9.71
C VAL A 75 -7.18 16.21 -9.85
N LYS A 76 -7.03 15.48 -10.96
CA LYS A 76 -7.71 14.19 -11.15
C LYS A 76 -7.31 13.15 -10.12
N ALA A 77 -6.02 13.06 -9.77
CA ALA A 77 -5.56 12.12 -8.74
C ALA A 77 -6.16 12.47 -7.36
N ILE A 78 -6.22 13.75 -7.00
CA ILE A 78 -6.84 14.21 -5.75
C ILE A 78 -8.35 13.92 -5.74
N ASP A 79 -9.06 14.10 -6.85
CA ASP A 79 -10.48 13.72 -6.96
C ASP A 79 -10.69 12.20 -6.81
N LEU A 80 -9.75 11.39 -7.31
CA LEU A 80 -9.75 9.95 -7.10
C LEU A 80 -9.48 9.57 -5.64
N LEU A 81 -8.65 10.35 -4.94
CA LEU A 81 -8.33 10.17 -3.52
C LEU A 81 -9.39 10.70 -2.57
N THR A 82 -10.29 11.58 -3.02
CA THR A 82 -11.38 12.12 -2.22
C THR A 82 -12.55 11.13 -2.17
N TRP A 83 -12.90 10.66 -0.97
CA TRP A 83 -14.02 9.73 -0.81
C TRP A 83 -15.37 10.47 -0.70
N ARG A 84 -16.28 10.20 -1.64
CA ARG A 84 -17.61 10.79 -1.69
C ARG A 84 -18.59 10.01 -0.81
N LYS A 85 -18.44 10.14 0.51
CA LYS A 85 -19.15 9.38 1.57
C LYS A 85 -20.68 9.23 1.37
N ASN A 86 -21.34 10.21 0.75
CA ASN A 86 -22.81 10.21 0.53
C ASN A 86 -23.23 9.65 -0.84
N GLN A 87 -22.29 9.28 -1.71
CA GLN A 87 -22.54 8.88 -3.10
C GLN A 87 -22.01 7.49 -3.43
N GLU A 88 -20.97 7.03 -2.74
CA GLU A 88 -20.33 5.73 -3.02
C GLU A 88 -19.95 5.00 -1.73
N SER A 89 -20.00 3.66 -1.78
CA SER A 89 -19.40 2.85 -0.73
C SER A 89 -17.88 3.00 -0.75
N TYR A 90 -17.22 2.62 0.34
CA TYR A 90 -15.78 2.69 0.41
C TYR A 90 -15.11 1.74 -0.60
N GLU A 91 -15.69 0.56 -0.83
CA GLU A 91 -15.25 -0.38 -1.88
C GLU A 91 -15.42 0.22 -3.28
N GLY A 92 -16.51 0.94 -3.53
CA GLY A 92 -16.71 1.68 -4.79
C GLY A 92 -15.64 2.75 -5.01
N TYR A 93 -15.30 3.49 -3.96
CA TYR A 93 -14.22 4.48 -3.95
C TYR A 93 -12.87 3.85 -4.28
N ILE A 94 -12.48 2.77 -3.58
CA ILE A 94 -11.25 2.05 -3.85
C ILE A 94 -11.25 1.50 -5.28
N GLY A 95 -12.36 0.93 -5.75
CA GLY A 95 -12.53 0.44 -7.11
C GLY A 95 -12.30 1.52 -8.17
N ARG A 96 -12.83 2.72 -7.96
CA ARG A 96 -12.64 3.89 -8.83
C ARG A 96 -11.19 4.39 -8.84
N LEU A 97 -10.55 4.42 -7.67
CA LEU A 97 -9.17 4.88 -7.50
C LEU A 97 -8.15 3.98 -8.22
N LYS A 98 -8.38 2.66 -8.25
CA LYS A 98 -7.45 1.64 -8.78
C LYS A 98 -7.02 1.81 -10.24
N VAL A 99 -7.77 2.58 -11.03
CA VAL A 99 -7.46 2.81 -12.44
C VAL A 99 -6.30 3.80 -12.64
N ASP A 100 -5.90 4.52 -11.59
CA ASP A 100 -4.89 5.56 -11.64
C ASP A 100 -3.67 5.21 -10.77
N PRO A 101 -2.50 4.93 -11.37
CA PRO A 101 -1.31 4.53 -10.62
C PRO A 101 -0.82 5.56 -9.58
N LEU A 102 -0.98 6.85 -9.87
CA LEU A 102 -0.57 7.94 -8.96
C LEU A 102 -1.47 7.96 -7.72
N ALA A 103 -2.79 7.86 -7.92
CA ALA A 103 -3.73 7.79 -6.81
C ALA A 103 -3.54 6.49 -5.98
N VAL A 104 -3.23 5.36 -6.63
CA VAL A 104 -2.90 4.10 -5.94
C VAL A 104 -1.63 4.26 -5.10
N SER A 105 -0.56 4.84 -5.65
CA SER A 105 0.70 5.05 -4.94
C SER A 105 0.49 5.87 -3.66
N VAL A 106 -0.20 7.00 -3.79
CA VAL A 106 -0.52 7.89 -2.66
C VAL A 106 -1.43 7.19 -1.65
N LYS A 107 -2.47 6.48 -2.11
CA LYS A 107 -3.39 5.79 -1.18
C LYS A 107 -2.70 4.67 -0.41
N ARG A 108 -1.72 3.99 -1.01
CA ARG A 108 -0.89 3.00 -0.31
C ARG A 108 -0.04 3.65 0.77
N ALA A 109 0.59 4.80 0.48
CA ALA A 109 1.36 5.55 1.47
C ALA A 109 0.48 6.05 2.62
N ASP A 110 -0.71 6.58 2.33
CA ASP A 110 -1.72 6.97 3.33
C ASP A 110 -2.11 5.80 4.26
N LEU A 111 -2.48 4.65 3.67
CA LEU A 111 -2.85 3.45 4.44
C LEU A 111 -1.68 2.91 5.27
N ALA A 112 -0.47 2.97 4.74
CA ALA A 112 0.73 2.55 5.46
C ALA A 112 1.02 3.48 6.64
N ASP A 113 0.92 4.80 6.47
CA ASP A 113 1.07 5.76 7.59
C ASP A 113 0.05 5.49 8.69
N HIS A 114 -1.21 5.24 8.34
CA HIS A 114 -2.27 4.91 9.31
C HIS A 114 -2.07 3.57 10.05
N LEU A 115 -1.32 2.64 9.46
CA LEU A 115 -1.08 1.29 10.01
C LEU A 115 0.33 1.14 10.61
N GLU A 116 1.08 2.23 10.73
CA GLU A 116 2.40 2.27 11.36
C GLU A 116 2.25 2.39 12.90
N PRO A 117 2.96 1.59 13.72
CA PRO A 117 2.85 1.62 15.19
C PRO A 117 3.02 3.00 15.85
N SER A 118 3.78 3.91 15.24
CA SER A 118 4.01 5.27 15.77
C SER A 118 2.91 6.29 15.43
N VAL A 119 1.93 5.93 14.59
CA VAL A 119 0.92 6.84 14.04
C VAL A 119 -0.48 6.43 14.48
N GLU A 120 -1.32 7.40 14.81
CA GLU A 120 -2.63 7.23 15.47
C GLU A 120 -2.74 6.09 16.49
N GLY A 121 -1.66 5.78 17.23
CA GLY A 121 -1.61 4.71 18.23
C GLY A 121 -1.27 3.34 17.67
N GLY A 122 -1.12 3.23 16.35
CA GLY A 122 -0.73 2.04 15.64
C GLY A 122 -1.90 1.11 15.30
N PRO A 123 -1.60 0.00 14.61
CA PRO A 123 -2.61 -0.97 14.20
C PRO A 123 -3.34 -1.57 15.41
N ASP A 124 -2.64 -1.83 16.52
CA ASP A 124 -3.25 -2.39 17.74
C ASP A 124 -4.23 -1.42 18.40
N TRP A 125 -3.88 -0.13 18.49
CA TRP A 125 -4.78 0.88 19.03
C TRP A 125 -5.98 1.09 18.11
N LEU A 126 -5.76 1.11 16.79
CA LEU A 126 -6.83 1.27 15.81
C LEU A 126 -7.79 0.07 15.83
N GLU A 127 -7.27 -1.15 15.91
CA GLU A 127 -8.06 -2.37 16.04
C GLU A 127 -8.92 -2.34 17.32
N LYS A 128 -8.33 -1.91 18.43
CA LYS A 128 -9.03 -1.84 19.73
C LYS A 128 -10.08 -0.73 19.79
N ASN A 129 -9.77 0.48 19.32
CA ASN A 129 -10.61 1.67 19.53
C ASN A 129 -11.49 2.00 18.33
N HIS A 130 -11.10 1.60 17.11
CA HIS A 130 -11.82 1.84 15.87
C HIS A 130 -11.82 0.59 14.95
N PRO A 131 -12.37 -0.55 15.38
CA PRO A 131 -12.24 -1.84 14.69
C PRO A 131 -12.75 -1.82 13.24
N ASN A 132 -13.84 -1.08 12.96
CA ASN A 132 -14.37 -0.94 11.61
C ASN A 132 -13.42 -0.16 10.70
N LEU A 133 -12.76 0.87 11.23
CA LEU A 133 -11.78 1.66 10.49
C LEU A 133 -10.52 0.84 10.18
N TYR A 134 -10.01 0.13 11.19
CA TYR A 134 -8.91 -0.80 11.02
C TYR A 134 -9.20 -1.85 9.95
N LYS A 135 -10.36 -2.53 10.04
CA LYS A 135 -10.77 -3.52 9.03
C LYS A 135 -10.86 -2.90 7.64
N ARG A 136 -11.39 -1.68 7.53
CA ARG A 136 -11.48 -0.94 6.27
C ARG A 136 -10.11 -0.65 5.66
N TYR A 137 -9.16 -0.14 6.45
CA TYR A 137 -7.80 0.14 5.98
C TYR A 137 -7.07 -1.13 5.56
N LYS A 138 -7.19 -2.20 6.34
CA LYS A 138 -6.60 -3.50 5.98
C LYS A 138 -7.18 -4.06 4.68
N ASN A 139 -8.50 -4.03 4.52
CA ASN A 139 -9.14 -4.50 3.29
C ASN A 139 -8.70 -3.68 2.07
N ALA A 140 -8.61 -2.36 2.22
CA ALA A 140 -8.09 -1.49 1.17
C ALA A 140 -6.66 -1.86 0.78
N LEU A 141 -5.78 -2.04 1.78
CA LEU A 141 -4.38 -2.39 1.55
C LEU A 141 -4.23 -3.76 0.87
N LEU A 142 -5.06 -4.74 1.23
CA LEU A 142 -5.09 -6.04 0.53
C LEU A 142 -5.54 -5.93 -0.92
N GLU A 143 -6.37 -4.94 -1.23
CA GLU A 143 -6.94 -4.73 -2.56
C GLU A 143 -6.03 -3.94 -3.50
N ILE A 144 -5.29 -2.94 -2.99
CA ILE A 144 -4.47 -2.04 -3.82
C ILE A 144 -2.96 -2.16 -3.56
N GLY A 145 -2.56 -2.85 -2.50
CA GLY A 145 -1.16 -3.02 -2.14
C GLY A 145 -0.47 -4.13 -2.94
N VAL A 146 0.82 -4.27 -2.69
CA VAL A 146 1.69 -5.19 -3.43
C VAL A 146 1.75 -6.54 -2.72
N TRP A 147 1.53 -7.59 -3.49
CA TRP A 147 1.72 -8.98 -3.08
C TRP A 147 3.07 -9.44 -3.58
N GLU A 148 3.95 -9.89 -2.69
CA GLU A 148 5.29 -10.36 -3.07
C GLU A 148 5.32 -11.88 -3.01
N VAL A 149 5.89 -12.51 -4.02
CA VAL A 149 6.31 -13.91 -3.95
C VAL A 149 7.78 -13.91 -3.56
N LEU A 150 8.13 -14.71 -2.56
CA LEU A 150 9.48 -14.80 -2.01
C LEU A 150 9.98 -16.25 -2.09
N GLY A 151 11.29 -16.41 -2.30
CA GLY A 151 12.00 -17.67 -2.16
C GLY A 151 12.81 -17.69 -0.87
N LYS A 152 13.05 -18.87 -0.32
CA LYS A 152 14.08 -19.09 0.71
C LYS A 152 14.80 -20.40 0.41
N ASP A 153 16.12 -20.34 0.39
CA ASP A 153 16.95 -21.54 0.32
C ASP A 153 16.72 -22.37 1.59
N ALA A 154 16.41 -23.65 1.40
CA ALA A 154 16.16 -24.56 2.50
C ALA A 154 17.45 -25.15 3.11
N PHE A 155 18.59 -25.06 2.41
CA PHE A 155 19.90 -25.56 2.85
C PHE A 155 20.62 -24.59 3.79
N ASP A 156 20.40 -23.30 3.59
CA ASP A 156 20.96 -22.26 4.45
C ASP A 156 19.87 -21.74 5.40
N ILE A 157 19.93 -22.18 6.65
CA ILE A 157 18.99 -21.77 7.70
C ILE A 157 19.06 -20.25 7.90
N GLU A 158 20.26 -19.67 7.74
CA GLU A 158 20.55 -18.25 7.85
C GLU A 158 20.20 -17.47 6.58
N ALA A 159 19.87 -18.15 5.46
CA ALA A 159 19.51 -17.45 4.23
C ALA A 159 18.28 -16.57 4.42
N GLU A 160 18.43 -15.32 3.99
CA GLU A 160 17.34 -14.36 3.92
C GLU A 160 16.35 -14.76 2.82
N MET A 161 15.08 -14.40 3.02
CA MET A 161 14.10 -14.53 1.95
C MET A 161 14.45 -13.57 0.82
N TYR A 162 14.42 -14.02 -0.43
CA TYR A 162 14.73 -13.20 -1.59
C TYR A 162 13.49 -13.00 -2.48
N PRO A 163 13.34 -11.83 -3.13
CA PRO A 163 12.16 -11.52 -3.94
C PRO A 163 12.15 -12.33 -5.23
N LEU A 164 10.98 -12.88 -5.57
CA LEU A 164 10.72 -13.61 -6.81
C LEU A 164 9.78 -12.87 -7.76
N GLY A 165 9.01 -11.91 -7.24
CA GLY A 165 8.16 -11.04 -8.03
C GLY A 165 7.10 -10.32 -7.21
N GLU A 166 6.58 -9.23 -7.79
CA GLU A 166 5.51 -8.41 -7.23
C GLU A 166 4.24 -8.52 -8.07
N TYR A 167 3.09 -8.54 -7.41
CA TYR A 167 1.79 -8.76 -8.03
C TYR A 167 0.73 -7.83 -7.46
N ARG A 168 -0.25 -7.48 -8.28
CA ARG A 168 -1.33 -6.55 -7.93
C ARG A 168 -2.51 -7.23 -7.22
N SER A 169 -2.48 -8.56 -7.11
CA SER A 169 -3.54 -9.31 -6.46
C SER A 169 -3.04 -10.62 -5.86
N LYS A 170 -3.73 -11.07 -4.81
CA LYS A 170 -3.55 -12.41 -4.22
C LYS A 170 -3.62 -13.52 -5.26
N ARG A 171 -4.55 -13.43 -6.20
CA ARG A 171 -4.76 -14.46 -7.24
C ARG A 171 -3.55 -14.60 -8.16
N GLU A 172 -2.99 -13.47 -8.58
CA GLU A 172 -1.79 -13.45 -9.42
C GLU A 172 -0.56 -13.97 -8.67
N ALA A 173 -0.35 -13.49 -7.44
CA ALA A 173 0.73 -13.97 -6.58
C ALA A 173 0.65 -15.48 -6.34
N LEU A 174 -0.53 -16.00 -6.00
CA LEU A 174 -0.74 -17.45 -5.84
C LEU A 174 -0.45 -18.22 -7.11
N LYS A 175 -0.96 -17.75 -8.26
CA LYS A 175 -0.71 -18.40 -9.56
C LYS A 175 0.78 -18.45 -9.88
N ALA A 176 1.52 -17.38 -9.59
CA ALA A 176 2.96 -17.33 -9.79
C ALA A 176 3.72 -18.24 -8.81
N ALA A 177 3.34 -18.22 -7.52
CA ALA A 177 3.92 -19.09 -6.50
C ALA A 177 3.75 -20.57 -6.85
N TYR A 178 2.56 -21.00 -7.27
CA TYR A 178 2.32 -22.39 -7.68
C TYR A 178 3.05 -22.80 -8.95
N ARG A 179 3.21 -21.89 -9.92
CA ARG A 179 4.06 -22.16 -11.09
C ARG A 179 5.51 -22.39 -10.67
N ARG A 180 6.04 -21.54 -9.80
CA ARG A 180 7.41 -21.68 -9.32
C ARG A 180 7.62 -22.97 -8.52
N LEU A 181 6.66 -23.37 -7.68
CA LEU A 181 6.70 -24.65 -6.99
C LEU A 181 6.79 -25.82 -7.98
N LYS A 182 5.95 -25.81 -9.03
CA LYS A 182 5.98 -26.84 -10.08
C LYS A 182 7.32 -26.90 -10.81
N ASP A 183 7.88 -25.75 -11.19
CA ASP A 183 9.18 -25.68 -11.88
C ASP A 183 10.30 -26.25 -10.99
N LEU A 184 10.25 -25.96 -9.69
CA LEU A 184 11.22 -26.48 -8.73
C LEU A 184 11.05 -28.00 -8.51
N GLU A 185 9.82 -28.55 -8.59
CA GLU A 185 9.57 -29.99 -8.43
C GLU A 185 10.12 -30.77 -9.65
N GLU A 186 10.01 -30.17 -10.84
CA GLU A 186 10.53 -30.75 -12.09
C GLU A 186 12.05 -30.70 -12.18
N THR A 187 12.67 -29.63 -11.66
CA THR A 187 14.13 -29.41 -11.77
C THR A 187 14.93 -29.96 -10.61
N GLN A 188 14.27 -30.22 -9.47
CA GLN A 188 14.87 -30.80 -8.28
C GLN A 188 13.87 -31.82 -7.68
N PRO A 189 13.77 -33.02 -8.25
CA PRO A 189 12.82 -34.03 -7.78
C PRO A 189 13.29 -34.63 -6.45
N THR A 190 12.43 -34.59 -5.43
CA THR A 190 12.70 -34.96 -4.03
C THR A 190 13.40 -36.32 -3.83
N SER A 191 13.36 -37.19 -4.83
CA SER A 191 13.97 -38.51 -4.90
C SER A 191 15.48 -38.56 -5.16
N ASP A 192 16.08 -37.50 -5.72
CA ASP A 192 17.48 -37.53 -6.20
C ASP A 192 18.48 -36.85 -5.24
N SER A 193 18.02 -36.32 -4.10
CA SER A 193 18.91 -35.78 -3.07
C SER A 193 19.33 -36.87 -2.08
N ASP A 194 20.48 -37.49 -2.32
CA ASP A 194 21.13 -38.43 -1.40
C ASP A 194 21.40 -37.78 -0.02
N ARG A 195 20.45 -37.87 0.93
CA ARG A 195 20.65 -38.03 2.39
C ARG A 195 19.33 -37.95 3.17
N GLN A 196 19.23 -38.82 4.17
CA GLN A 196 18.11 -39.01 5.08
C GLN A 196 17.80 -37.75 5.91
N SER A 197 16.89 -36.92 5.40
CA SER A 197 16.02 -36.04 6.19
C SER A 197 14.60 -36.25 5.65
N PRO A 198 13.51 -36.14 6.44
CA PRO A 198 12.16 -36.49 5.98
C PRO A 198 11.67 -35.72 4.74
N ASP A 199 12.28 -34.59 4.43
CA ASP A 199 11.79 -33.60 3.47
C ASP A 199 12.73 -33.39 2.27
N GLY A 200 13.13 -34.47 1.58
CA GLY A 200 13.90 -34.35 0.33
C GLY A 200 13.39 -33.18 -0.54
N ILE A 201 14.26 -32.20 -0.76
CA ILE A 201 14.19 -31.06 -1.69
C ILE A 201 13.13 -29.95 -1.47
N GLN A 202 13.62 -28.69 -1.56
CA GLN A 202 13.14 -27.60 -2.45
C GLN A 202 13.34 -26.22 -1.78
N ASP A 203 13.78 -25.23 -2.57
CA ASP A 203 13.60 -23.81 -2.21
C ASP A 203 12.15 -23.57 -1.81
N ARG A 204 11.95 -22.98 -0.63
CA ARG A 204 10.62 -22.76 -0.09
C ARG A 204 10.04 -21.49 -0.70
N ILE A 205 8.79 -21.59 -1.16
CA ILE A 205 8.06 -20.44 -1.70
C ILE A 205 7.13 -19.87 -0.64
N TYR A 206 7.13 -18.54 -0.54
CA TYR A 206 6.30 -17.78 0.37
C TYR A 206 5.54 -16.68 -0.39
N ILE A 207 4.43 -16.24 0.20
CA ILE A 207 3.74 -15.02 -0.18
C ILE A 207 3.81 -14.05 0.99
N LYS A 208 4.30 -12.85 0.73
CA LYS A 208 4.14 -11.70 1.63
C LYS A 208 2.95 -10.88 1.15
N THR A 209 2.00 -10.70 2.06
CA THR A 209 0.82 -9.87 1.85
C THR A 209 1.18 -8.38 1.86
N PRO A 210 0.33 -7.52 1.31
CA PRO A 210 0.47 -6.06 1.43
C PRO A 210 0.62 -5.55 2.87
N GLU A 211 0.05 -6.26 3.85
CA GLU A 211 0.16 -5.94 5.28
C GLU A 211 1.42 -6.51 5.95
N GLY A 212 2.36 -7.05 5.17
CA GLY A 212 3.64 -7.56 5.66
C GLY A 212 3.61 -8.99 6.22
N LYS A 213 2.44 -9.63 6.34
CA LYS A 213 2.36 -11.04 6.79
C LYS A 213 2.89 -11.98 5.72
N ILE A 214 3.68 -12.96 6.14
CA ILE A 214 4.32 -13.95 5.27
C ILE A 214 3.71 -15.33 5.52
N TYR A 215 3.37 -16.04 4.45
CA TYR A 215 2.80 -17.39 4.51
C TYR A 215 3.55 -18.32 3.56
N ARG A 216 3.89 -19.53 4.01
CA ARG A 216 4.48 -20.58 3.17
C ARG A 216 3.42 -21.13 2.22
N ILE A 217 3.79 -21.31 0.95
CA ILE A 217 2.98 -22.04 -0.03
C ILE A 217 3.52 -23.46 -0.13
N THR A 218 2.62 -24.43 -0.05
CA THR A 218 2.93 -25.86 -0.21
C THR A 218 2.20 -26.39 -1.45
N PRO A 219 2.71 -27.45 -2.09
CA PRO A 219 1.98 -28.15 -3.13
C PRO A 219 0.58 -28.59 -2.61
N PRO A 220 -0.45 -28.60 -3.46
CA PRO A 220 -1.74 -29.17 -3.10
C PRO A 220 -1.53 -30.63 -2.68
N SER A 221 -2.14 -31.06 -1.57
CA SER A 221 -2.14 -32.48 -1.18
C SER A 221 -2.65 -33.31 -2.36
N GLN A 222 -1.82 -34.24 -2.85
CA GLN A 222 -2.30 -35.25 -3.80
C GLN A 222 -3.38 -36.08 -3.08
N GLN A 223 -4.63 -35.90 -3.49
CA GLN A 223 -5.73 -36.82 -3.16
C GLN A 223 -5.88 -37.83 -4.29
#